data_AF-A0A5E7HHP2-F1
#
_entry.id   AF-A0A5E7HHP2-F1
#
_cell.length_a   1.000
_cell.length_b   1.000
_cell.length_c   1.000
_cell.angle_alpha   90.00
_cell.angle_beta   90.00
_cell.angle_gamma   90.00
#
_symmetry.space_group_name_H-M   'P 1'
#
loop_
_entity.id
_entity.type
_entity.pdbx_description
1 polymer ?
#
loop_
_entity_poly.entity_id
_entity_poly.type
_entity_poly.pdbx_seq_one_letter_code
_entity_poly.pdbx_strand_id
1 'polypeptide(L)'
;MSAQRAETRRSRGSVLASLPPQAARHSTTARYQINKDAAEMTHDELRQLEGARRRTLWALASLRPGDPTASDLLAILDDLDDQERNDTPCSDKPRDLIEVRNSVSVRRHNSGIDVILERDIPQPWRERFLQASIGSTRIPDGPYASDWDKFLTEWKREMQHLQNHRIAKAANS
;
A
#
# COMPACT_ATOMS: atom_id res chain seq x y z
N MET A 1 -32.74 -37.15 -83.65
CA MET A 1 -34.02 -37.87 -83.42
C MET A 1 -34.04 -38.35 -81.98
N SER A 2 -35.10 -37.99 -81.24
CA SER A 2 -35.59 -38.57 -79.96
C SER A 2 -34.66 -38.51 -78.74
N ALA A 3 -34.97 -37.68 -77.73
CA ALA A 3 -35.80 -38.00 -76.54
C ALA A 3 -35.03 -38.91 -75.54
N GLN A 4 -35.09 -38.78 -74.20
CA GLN A 4 -36.20 -38.42 -73.33
C GLN A 4 -35.69 -38.20 -71.88
N ARG A 5 -36.58 -37.60 -71.07
CA ARG A 5 -36.53 -37.26 -69.63
C ARG A 5 -36.19 -38.37 -68.63
N ALA A 6 -35.98 -37.88 -67.40
CA ALA A 6 -36.45 -38.39 -66.08
C ALA A 6 -35.43 -39.24 -65.27
N GLU A 7 -35.34 -39.21 -63.93
CA GLU A 7 -35.79 -38.35 -62.83
C GLU A 7 -35.21 -38.96 -61.53
N THR A 8 -35.13 -38.18 -60.46
CA THR A 8 -35.07 -38.60 -59.04
C THR A 8 -33.75 -39.09 -58.42
N ARG A 9 -33.26 -38.36 -57.40
CA ARG A 9 -33.44 -38.64 -55.94
C ARG A 9 -32.19 -38.39 -55.09
N ARG A 10 -32.40 -37.53 -54.07
CA ARG A 10 -31.93 -37.60 -52.66
C ARG A 10 -30.61 -36.95 -52.23
N SER A 11 -30.80 -35.70 -51.79
CA SER A 11 -30.19 -35.00 -50.66
C SER A 11 -29.63 -35.85 -49.51
N ARG A 12 -28.42 -35.51 -49.06
CA ARG A 12 -27.99 -35.56 -47.64
C ARG A 12 -26.74 -34.68 -47.39
N GLY A 13 -26.90 -33.72 -46.48
CA GLY A 13 -25.90 -33.31 -45.50
C GLY A 13 -24.92 -32.20 -45.88
N SER A 14 -25.10 -31.00 -45.31
CA SER A 14 -24.24 -30.52 -44.22
C SER A 14 -24.71 -29.13 -43.79
N VAL A 15 -25.22 -29.04 -42.56
CA VAL A 15 -25.60 -27.78 -41.91
C VAL A 15 -24.38 -27.31 -41.12
N LEU A 16 -23.72 -26.25 -41.59
CA LEU A 16 -22.76 -25.50 -40.81
C LEU A 16 -23.49 -24.26 -40.26
N ALA A 17 -23.95 -24.37 -39.02
CA ALA A 17 -24.53 -23.24 -38.29
C ALA A 17 -23.41 -22.34 -37.76
N SER A 18 -23.33 -21.11 -38.26
CA SER A 18 -22.55 -20.03 -37.65
C SER A 18 -23.18 -19.63 -36.32
N LEU A 19 -22.41 -19.74 -35.23
CA LEU A 19 -22.70 -19.13 -33.93
C LEU A 19 -22.14 -17.69 -33.90
N PRO A 20 -22.84 -16.72 -33.29
CA PRO A 20 -22.35 -15.35 -33.13
C PRO A 20 -21.38 -15.21 -31.94
N PRO A 21 -20.45 -14.22 -31.94
CA PRO A 21 -19.52 -14.01 -30.84
C PRO A 21 -20.20 -13.22 -29.71
N GLN A 22 -20.54 -13.89 -28.61
CA GLN A 22 -20.93 -13.22 -27.37
C GLN A 22 -20.11 -13.74 -26.19
N ALA A 23 -18.82 -13.39 -26.18
CA ALA A 23 -17.93 -13.63 -25.04
C ALA A 23 -16.74 -12.67 -25.04
N ALA A 24 -16.98 -11.35 -25.07
CA ALA A 24 -15.92 -10.35 -24.99
C ALA A 24 -16.16 -9.27 -23.91
N ARG A 25 -17.05 -9.53 -22.95
CA ARG A 25 -17.33 -8.60 -21.83
C ARG A 25 -16.78 -9.07 -20.48
N HIS A 26 -16.42 -10.35 -20.35
CA HIS A 26 -15.91 -10.90 -19.08
C HIS A 26 -14.37 -10.85 -19.02
N SER A 27 -13.70 -10.87 -20.18
CA SER A 27 -12.23 -10.88 -20.26
C SER A 27 -11.59 -9.52 -19.95
N THR A 28 -12.28 -8.40 -20.20
CA THR A 28 -11.75 -7.06 -19.94
C THR A 28 -11.72 -6.75 -18.46
N THR A 29 -12.80 -7.08 -17.73
CA THR A 29 -12.85 -6.89 -16.27
C THR A 29 -11.82 -7.76 -15.55
N ALA A 30 -11.68 -9.03 -15.95
CA ALA A 30 -10.69 -9.93 -15.35
C ALA A 30 -9.24 -9.47 -15.63
N ARG A 31 -8.93 -9.01 -16.86
CA ARG A 31 -7.61 -8.46 -17.19
C ARG A 31 -7.32 -7.14 -16.48
N TYR A 32 -8.32 -6.28 -16.33
CA TYR A 32 -8.18 -5.03 -15.59
C TYR A 32 -7.94 -5.28 -14.10
N GLN A 33 -8.61 -6.29 -13.53
CA GLN A 33 -8.42 -6.68 -12.13
C GLN A 33 -7.05 -7.31 -11.88
N ILE A 34 -6.61 -8.24 -12.74
CA ILE A 34 -5.28 -8.87 -12.65
C ILE A 34 -4.14 -7.82 -12.75
N ASN A 35 -4.32 -6.79 -13.57
CA ASN A 35 -3.33 -5.71 -13.68
C ASN A 35 -3.41 -4.69 -12.52
N LYS A 36 -4.54 -4.62 -11.82
CA LYS A 36 -4.73 -3.73 -10.66
C LYS A 36 -4.12 -4.33 -9.40
N ASP A 37 -4.25 -5.64 -9.23
CA ASP A 37 -3.63 -6.39 -8.11
C ASP A 37 -2.10 -6.47 -8.25
N ALA A 38 -1.55 -6.21 -9.44
CA ALA A 38 -0.10 -6.11 -9.69
C ALA A 38 0.49 -4.71 -9.43
N ALA A 39 -0.33 -3.72 -9.09
CA ALA A 39 0.07 -2.32 -8.92
C ALA A 39 -0.16 -1.78 -7.49
N GLU A 40 -0.65 -2.60 -6.57
CA GLU A 40 -0.88 -2.23 -5.17
C GLU A 40 -0.06 -3.16 -4.28
N MET A 41 0.85 -2.58 -3.48
CA MET A 41 1.67 -3.32 -2.54
C MET A 41 0.80 -4.19 -1.62
N THR A 42 1.13 -5.48 -1.54
CA THR A 42 0.40 -6.39 -0.65
C THR A 42 0.61 -6.00 0.81
N HIS A 43 -0.29 -6.46 1.69
CA HIS A 43 -0.15 -6.20 3.13
C HIS A 43 1.18 -6.71 3.69
N ASP A 44 1.66 -7.87 3.23
CA ASP A 44 2.93 -8.45 3.68
C ASP A 44 4.15 -7.66 3.19
N GLU A 45 4.08 -7.10 1.98
CA GLU A 45 5.13 -6.22 1.45
C GLU A 45 5.16 -4.89 2.21
N LEU A 46 3.99 -4.29 2.48
CA LEU A 46 3.89 -3.06 3.27
C LEU A 46 4.43 -3.25 4.69
N ARG A 47 4.08 -4.38 5.31
CA ARG A 47 4.61 -4.76 6.63
C ARG A 47 6.12 -4.92 6.62
N GLN A 48 6.69 -5.50 5.57
CA GLN A 48 8.14 -5.63 5.43
C GLN A 48 8.83 -4.28 5.21
N LEU A 49 8.27 -3.45 4.33
CA LEU A 49 8.75 -2.10 4.03
C LEU A 49 8.78 -1.25 5.30
N GLU A 50 7.66 -1.16 6.01
CA GLU A 50 7.57 -0.32 7.21
C GLU A 50 8.37 -0.90 8.39
N GLY A 51 8.50 -2.23 8.46
CA GLY A 51 9.41 -2.86 9.40
C GLY A 51 10.88 -2.50 9.12
N ALA A 52 11.30 -2.47 7.86
CA ALA A 52 12.63 -2.01 7.47
C ALA A 52 12.82 -0.52 7.79
N ARG A 53 11.86 0.33 7.41
CA ARG A 53 11.86 1.76 7.72
C ARG A 53 12.04 2.02 9.20
N ARG A 54 11.27 1.33 10.05
CA ARG A 54 11.34 1.49 11.51
C ARG A 54 12.73 1.13 12.05
N ARG A 55 13.28 -0.02 11.65
CA ARG A 55 14.63 -0.44 12.08
C ARG A 55 15.69 0.58 11.66
N THR A 56 15.64 1.05 10.41
CA THR A 56 16.60 2.03 9.88
C THR A 56 16.49 3.37 10.58
N LEU A 57 15.27 3.88 10.83
CA LEU A 57 15.07 5.11 11.59
C LEU A 57 15.57 5.01 13.04
N TRP A 58 15.40 3.85 13.69
CA TRP A 58 15.97 3.63 15.04
C TRP A 58 17.49 3.60 15.04
N ALA A 59 18.11 2.95 14.05
CA ALA A 59 19.56 2.99 13.89
C ALA A 59 20.05 4.44 13.67
N LEU A 60 19.39 5.19 12.79
CA LEU A 60 19.73 6.58 12.49
C LEU A 60 19.56 7.52 13.70
N ALA A 61 18.57 7.26 14.56
CA ALA A 61 18.33 8.04 15.77
C ALA A 61 19.51 7.99 16.77
N SER A 62 20.33 6.94 16.71
CA SER A 62 21.53 6.81 17.55
C SER A 62 22.73 7.60 17.01
N LEU A 63 22.64 8.11 15.77
CA LEU A 63 23.71 8.85 15.10
C LEU A 63 23.43 10.36 15.11
N ARG A 64 24.50 11.14 15.18
CA ARG A 64 24.42 12.60 15.07
C ARG A 64 24.40 13.02 13.59
N PRO A 65 23.67 14.09 13.22
CA PRO A 65 23.76 14.64 11.88
C PRO A 65 25.21 14.92 11.47
N GLY A 66 25.60 14.44 10.28
CA GLY A 66 26.96 14.56 9.76
C GLY A 66 27.89 13.39 10.09
N ASP A 67 27.41 12.40 10.85
CA ASP A 67 28.14 11.15 11.07
C ASP A 67 28.31 10.39 9.73
N PRO A 68 29.53 10.04 9.31
CA PRO A 68 29.76 9.36 8.04
C PRO A 68 29.06 7.99 7.96
N THR A 69 28.86 7.32 9.10
CA THR A 69 28.19 6.02 9.18
C THR A 69 26.68 6.10 8.89
N ALA A 70 26.10 7.31 8.89
CA ALA A 70 24.71 7.51 8.53
C ALA A 70 24.43 7.36 7.03
N SER A 71 25.46 7.40 6.18
CA SER A 71 25.31 7.43 4.71
C SER A 71 24.52 6.24 4.15
N ASP A 72 24.83 5.03 4.63
CA ASP A 72 24.16 3.80 4.20
C ASP A 72 22.70 3.77 4.69
N LEU A 73 22.45 4.23 5.91
CA LEU A 73 21.09 4.32 6.47
C LEU A 73 20.23 5.31 5.70
N LEU A 74 20.81 6.43 5.26
CA LEU A 74 20.12 7.41 4.42
C LEU A 74 19.76 6.82 3.05
N ALA A 75 20.68 6.10 2.41
CA ALA A 75 20.42 5.43 1.13
C ALA A 75 19.27 4.42 1.26
N ILE A 76 19.27 3.60 2.32
CA ILE A 76 18.17 2.66 2.59
C ILE A 76 16.84 3.39 2.76
N LEU A 77 16.81 4.53 3.48
CA LEU A 77 15.57 5.29 3.68
C LEU A 77 15.07 5.94 2.38
N ASP A 78 15.99 6.42 1.55
CA ASP A 78 15.65 6.98 0.23
C ASP A 78 15.08 5.89 -0.70
N ASP A 79 15.68 4.69 -0.73
CA ASP A 79 15.16 3.53 -1.49
C ASP A 79 13.75 3.13 -1.03
N LEU A 80 13.49 3.14 0.28
CA LEU A 80 12.17 2.84 0.85
C LEU A 80 11.13 3.92 0.50
N ASP A 81 11.52 5.19 0.51
CA ASP A 81 10.67 6.31 0.06
C ASP A 81 10.30 6.18 -1.43
N ASP A 82 11.25 5.71 -2.26
CA ASP A 82 11.02 5.47 -3.68
C ASP A 82 10.11 4.25 -3.93
N GLN A 83 10.30 3.15 -3.20
CA GLN A 83 9.40 1.99 -3.26
C GLN A 83 7.94 2.38 -2.92
N GLU A 84 7.73 3.10 -1.81
CA GLU A 84 6.39 3.55 -1.40
C GLU A 84 5.73 4.45 -2.45
N ARG A 85 6.51 5.34 -3.09
CA ARG A 85 6.01 6.25 -4.13
C ARG A 85 5.62 5.52 -5.41
N ASN A 86 6.38 4.50 -5.79
CA ASN A 86 6.14 3.74 -7.02
C ASN A 86 4.89 2.86 -6.92
N ASP A 87 4.56 2.37 -5.72
CA ASP A 87 3.44 1.46 -5.48
C ASP A 87 2.14 2.15 -5.07
N THR A 88 2.18 3.43 -4.69
CA THR A 88 0.97 4.21 -4.41
C THR A 88 0.52 4.91 -5.69
N PRO A 89 -0.64 4.54 -6.29
CA PRO A 89 -1.11 5.19 -7.51
C PRO A 89 -1.48 6.64 -7.22
N CYS A 90 -0.52 7.55 -7.44
CA CYS A 90 -0.63 9.00 -7.56
C CYS A 90 -1.83 9.63 -6.81
N SER A 91 -2.05 9.27 -5.54
CA SER A 91 -2.91 10.05 -4.68
C SER A 91 -2.02 11.16 -4.15
N ASP A 92 -2.01 12.24 -4.94
CA ASP A 92 -1.15 13.39 -4.78
C ASP A 92 -1.09 13.89 -3.33
N LYS A 93 0.14 13.91 -2.81
CA LYS A 93 0.66 14.53 -1.57
C LYS A 93 0.84 13.57 -0.38
N PRO A 94 2.00 13.66 0.30
CA PRO A 94 2.15 13.12 1.65
C PRO A 94 1.02 13.66 2.53
N ARG A 95 0.21 12.77 3.08
CA ARG A 95 -0.91 13.15 3.94
C ARG A 95 -0.35 13.87 5.16
N ASP A 96 -0.80 15.11 5.39
CA ASP A 96 -0.33 15.90 6.53
C ASP A 96 -0.64 15.16 7.83
N LEU A 97 0.27 15.22 8.81
CA LEU A 97 0.12 14.54 10.10
C LEU A 97 -1.18 14.96 10.80
N ILE A 98 -1.64 16.19 10.61
CA ILE A 98 -2.91 16.68 11.16
C ILE A 98 -4.10 15.97 10.48
N GLU A 99 -4.07 15.79 9.16
CA GLU A 99 -5.11 15.06 8.44
C GLU A 99 -5.16 13.58 8.83
N VAL A 100 -4.00 12.96 8.99
CA VAL A 100 -3.87 11.57 9.45
C VAL A 100 -4.43 11.44 10.87
N ARG A 101 -4.07 12.35 11.77
CA ARG A 101 -4.61 12.40 13.13
C ARG A 101 -6.14 12.51 13.12
N ASN A 102 -6.68 13.43 12.33
CA ASN A 102 -8.11 13.73 12.30
C ASN A 102 -8.94 12.64 11.60
N SER A 103 -8.31 11.74 10.82
CA SER A 103 -9.02 10.61 10.19
C SER A 103 -9.29 9.43 11.12
N VAL A 104 -8.68 9.41 12.31
CA VAL A 104 -8.81 8.28 13.24
C VAL A 104 -9.88 8.58 14.28
N SER A 105 -10.91 7.73 14.32
CA SER A 105 -11.97 7.87 15.32
C SER A 105 -11.47 7.49 16.72
N VAL A 106 -11.82 8.31 17.71
CA VAL A 106 -11.60 8.04 19.13
C VAL A 106 -12.90 7.60 19.78
N ARG A 107 -12.86 6.53 20.57
CA ARG A 107 -13.98 6.03 21.36
C ARG A 107 -13.59 6.00 22.84
N ARG A 108 -14.47 6.51 23.70
CA ARG A 108 -14.38 6.32 25.14
C ARG A 108 -14.76 4.88 25.48
N HIS A 109 -13.81 4.10 26.00
CA HIS A 109 -14.06 2.77 26.54
C HIS A 109 -14.80 2.86 27.89
N ASN A 110 -15.54 1.82 28.25
CA ASN A 110 -16.31 1.75 29.49
C ASN A 110 -15.45 1.89 30.76
N SER A 111 -14.14 1.63 30.66
CA SER A 111 -13.18 1.86 31.76
C SER A 111 -12.76 3.32 31.92
N GLY A 112 -13.29 4.24 31.11
CA GLY A 112 -12.91 5.66 31.11
C GLY A 112 -11.68 5.99 30.26
N ILE A 113 -11.06 5.00 29.61
CA ILE A 113 -9.87 5.19 28.76
C ILE A 113 -10.30 5.45 27.31
N ASP A 114 -9.63 6.38 26.63
CA ASP A 114 -9.86 6.64 25.21
C ASP A 114 -9.03 5.68 24.34
N VAL A 115 -9.71 4.98 23.43
CA VAL A 115 -9.10 4.08 22.44
C VAL A 115 -9.39 4.54 21.02
N ILE A 116 -8.48 4.25 20.11
CA ILE A 116 -8.68 4.49 18.69
C ILE A 116 -9.14 3.21 17.98
N LEU A 117 -9.89 3.39 16.89
CA LEU A 117 -10.24 2.29 16.00
C LEU A 117 -9.11 2.09 14.99
N GLU A 118 -8.32 1.02 15.17
CA GLU A 118 -7.17 0.72 14.31
C GLU A 118 -7.51 0.64 12.81
N ARG A 119 -8.70 0.10 12.50
CA ARG A 119 -9.22 0.01 11.12
C ARG A 119 -9.50 1.37 10.46
N ASP A 120 -9.60 2.44 11.24
CA ASP A 120 -9.84 3.80 10.73
C ASP A 120 -8.51 4.49 10.41
N ILE A 121 -7.38 3.96 10.88
CA ILE A 121 -6.06 4.46 10.49
C ILE A 121 -5.81 4.11 9.01
N PRO A 122 -5.57 5.09 8.13
CA PRO A 122 -5.29 4.82 6.73
C PRO A 122 -3.91 4.17 6.56
N GLN A 123 -3.72 3.36 5.51
CA GLN A 123 -2.37 2.98 5.10
C GLN A 123 -1.65 4.17 4.45
N PRO A 124 -0.32 4.27 4.56
CA PRO A 124 0.61 3.36 5.27
C PRO A 124 0.71 3.62 6.80
N TRP A 125 -0.01 4.60 7.33
CA TRP A 125 0.12 5.04 8.73
C TRP A 125 -0.26 3.99 9.76
N ARG A 126 -1.20 3.10 9.44
CA ARG A 126 -1.54 1.97 10.31
C ARG A 126 -0.31 1.09 10.53
N GLU A 127 0.34 0.68 9.44
CA GLU A 127 1.50 -0.20 9.55
C GLU A 127 2.67 0.50 10.25
N ARG A 128 2.93 1.78 9.94
CA ARG A 128 3.94 2.58 10.66
C ARG A 128 3.72 2.59 12.18
N PHE A 129 2.47 2.78 12.59
CA PHE A 129 2.09 2.76 14.00
C PHE A 129 2.27 1.39 14.63
N LEU A 130 1.86 0.32 13.93
CA LEU A 130 2.03 -1.06 14.40
C LEU A 130 3.51 -1.42 14.60
N GLN A 131 4.37 -1.07 13.64
CA GLN A 131 5.82 -1.31 13.73
C GLN A 131 6.48 -0.51 14.85
N ALA A 132 6.07 0.74 15.08
CA ALA A 132 6.56 1.56 16.19
C ALA A 132 6.03 1.11 17.57
N SER A 133 4.90 0.41 17.60
CA SER A 133 4.20 -0.02 18.82
C SER A 133 4.38 -1.50 19.15
N ILE A 134 5.36 -2.17 18.54
CA ILE A 134 5.70 -3.56 18.86
C ILE A 134 6.08 -3.64 20.35
N GLY A 135 5.35 -4.46 21.11
CA GLY A 135 5.55 -4.63 22.54
C GLY A 135 4.75 -3.67 23.45
N SER A 136 4.00 -2.72 22.89
CA SER A 136 3.11 -1.85 23.68
C SER A 136 1.90 -2.62 24.23
N THR A 137 1.53 -2.32 25.48
CA THR A 137 0.31 -2.84 26.11
C THR A 137 -0.92 -2.23 25.46
N ARG A 138 -1.89 -3.07 25.08
CA ARG A 138 -3.16 -2.67 24.45
C ARG A 138 -4.33 -3.37 25.14
N ILE A 139 -5.51 -2.74 25.15
CA ILE A 139 -6.74 -3.44 25.55
C ILE A 139 -7.36 -4.12 24.32
N PRO A 140 -8.26 -5.12 24.50
CA PRO A 140 -8.89 -5.82 23.37
C PRO A 140 -9.62 -4.89 22.39
N ASP A 141 -10.13 -3.76 22.87
CA ASP A 141 -10.93 -2.81 22.08
C ASP A 141 -10.11 -1.88 21.19
N GLY A 142 -8.78 -1.88 21.33
CA GLY A 142 -7.88 -1.15 20.45
C GLY A 142 -6.69 -0.49 21.16
N PRO A 143 -5.82 0.17 20.39
CA PRO A 143 -4.72 0.98 20.92
C PRO A 143 -5.25 2.20 21.69
N TYR A 144 -4.48 2.66 22.68
CA TYR A 144 -4.82 3.89 23.39
C TYR A 144 -4.69 5.10 22.47
N ALA A 145 -5.63 6.05 22.57
CA ALA A 145 -5.57 7.29 21.81
C ALA A 145 -4.31 8.11 22.13
N SER A 146 -3.81 8.02 23.37
CA SER A 146 -2.55 8.64 23.79
C SER A 146 -1.33 8.05 23.07
N ASP A 147 -1.32 6.74 22.78
CA ASP A 147 -0.20 6.09 22.09
C ASP A 147 -0.15 6.52 20.64
N TRP A 148 -1.30 6.69 20.01
CA TRP A 148 -1.42 7.24 18.68
C TRP A 148 -0.90 8.69 18.59
N ASP A 149 -1.33 9.56 19.52
CA ASP A 149 -0.85 10.95 19.58
C ASP A 149 0.66 11.02 19.86
N LYS A 150 1.17 10.14 20.74
CA LYS A 150 2.59 10.01 21.02
C LYS A 150 3.35 9.57 19.76
N PHE A 151 2.87 8.56 19.05
CA PHE A 151 3.47 8.07 17.82
C PHE A 151 3.61 9.19 16.78
N LEU A 152 2.55 9.96 16.52
CA LEU A 152 2.59 11.06 15.54
C LEU A 152 3.61 12.15 15.94
N THR A 153 3.71 12.43 17.25
CA THR A 153 4.67 13.40 17.78
C THR A 153 6.11 12.93 17.58
N GLU A 154 6.40 11.66 17.91
CA GLU A 154 7.73 11.09 17.73
C GLU A 154 8.09 10.93 16.25
N TRP A 155 7.15 10.51 15.40
CA TRP A 155 7.35 10.45 13.95
C TRP A 155 7.81 11.80 13.38
N LYS A 156 7.16 12.90 13.78
CA LYS A 156 7.56 14.25 13.36
C LYS A 156 9.00 14.58 13.76
N ARG A 157 9.41 14.20 14.96
CA ARG A 157 10.78 14.42 15.46
C ARG A 157 11.79 13.59 14.67
N GLU A 158 11.46 12.34 14.37
CA GLU A 158 12.31 11.45 13.58
C GLU A 158 12.49 11.94 12.15
N MET A 159 11.42 12.42 11.50
CA MET A 159 11.50 13.02 10.17
C MET A 159 12.35 14.30 10.16
N GLN A 160 12.26 15.11 11.23
CA GLN A 160 13.14 16.28 11.37
C GLN A 160 14.60 15.87 11.55
N HIS A 161 14.88 14.82 12.32
CA HIS A 161 16.24 14.29 12.52
C HIS A 161 16.82 13.74 11.22
N LEU A 162 16.01 12.99 10.46
CA LEU A 162 16.37 12.53 9.11
C LEU A 162 16.71 13.70 8.18
N GLN A 163 15.89 14.75 8.19
CA GLN A 163 16.16 15.94 7.38
C GLN A 163 17.48 16.62 7.77
N ASN A 164 17.80 16.70 9.06
CA ASN A 164 19.06 17.26 9.54
C ASN A 164 20.27 16.45 9.04
N HIS A 165 20.16 15.11 9.02
CA HIS A 165 21.18 14.23 8.44
C HIS A 165 21.36 14.48 6.93
N ARG A 166 20.25 14.60 6.18
CA ARG A 166 20.30 14.91 4.73
C ARG A 166 20.99 16.26 4.46
N ILE A 167 20.70 17.30 5.26
CA ILE A 167 21.35 18.61 5.16
C ILE A 167 22.86 18.49 5.46
N ALA A 168 23.24 17.79 6.53
CA ALA A 168 24.64 17.63 6.90
C ALA A 168 25.44 16.85 5.83
N LYS A 169 24.84 15.81 5.23
CA LYS A 169 25.44 15.07 4.10
C LYS A 169 25.69 15.97 2.90
N ALA A 170 24.70 16.80 2.53
CA ALA A 170 24.82 17.74 1.42
C ALA A 170 25.89 18.82 1.66
N ALA A 171 26.09 19.26 2.90
CA ALA A 171 27.14 20.22 3.24
C ALA A 171 28.56 19.62 3.22
N ASN A 172 28.68 18.29 3.35
CA ASN A 172 29.94 17.56 3.38
C ASN A 172 30.32 16.92 2.03
N SER A 173 29.48 17.06 1.00
CA SER A 173 29.69 16.56 -0.38
C SER A 173 30.31 17.63 -1.26
#